data_AF-A0A399ZJP7-F1
#
_entry.id   AF-A0A399ZJP7-F1
#
_cell.length_a   1.000
_cell.length_b   1.000
_cell.length_c   1.000
_cell.angle_alpha   90.00
_cell.angle_beta   90.00
_cell.angle_gamma   90.00
#
_symmetry.space_group_name_H-M   'P 1'
#
loop_
_entity.id
_entity.type
_entity.pdbx_description
1 polymer ?
#
loop_
_entity_poly.entity_id
_entity_poly.type
_entity_poly.pdbx_seq_one_letter_code
_entity_poly.pdbx_strand_id
1 'polypeptide(L)'
;MESQIGPVGERVGAEMKKLGYDEVRFDKMGNILGRIGSGSKVLVYDSHIDTVGIGDPASWEWDPFQGKIENGILFARGACDEKGSTPGMVYGLAIARDLGLLDGWTA
;
A
#
# COMPACT_ATOMS: atom_id res chain seq x y z
N MET A 1 11.42 2.01 -19.14
CA MET A 1 11.30 1.08 -18.00
C MET A 1 9.85 0.64 -17.96
N GLU A 2 9.58 -0.66 -18.00
CA GLU A 2 8.20 -1.14 -17.95
C GLU A 2 7.63 -0.96 -16.55
N SER A 3 6.37 -0.49 -16.48
CA SER A 3 5.66 -0.33 -15.22
C SER A 3 5.48 -1.68 -14.53
N GLN A 4 5.76 -1.74 -13.23
CA GLN A 4 5.55 -2.91 -12.38
C GLN A 4 4.30 -2.78 -11.51
N ILE A 5 3.32 -1.95 -11.92
CA ILE A 5 2.15 -1.65 -11.09
C ILE A 5 1.28 -2.88 -10.80
N GLY A 6 1.14 -3.81 -11.76
CA GLY A 6 0.41 -5.06 -11.59
C GLY A 6 0.98 -5.91 -10.44
N PRO A 7 2.26 -6.32 -10.51
CA PRO A 7 2.91 -7.06 -9.42
C PRO A 7 2.88 -6.34 -8.06
N VAL A 8 2.98 -5.00 -8.03
CA VAL A 8 2.89 -4.23 -6.78
C VAL A 8 1.48 -4.33 -6.18
N GLY A 9 0.43 -4.12 -6.98
CA GLY A 9 -0.95 -4.21 -6.49
C GLY A 9 -1.34 -5.65 -6.11
N GLU A 10 -0.83 -6.66 -6.83
CA GLU A 10 -0.97 -8.07 -6.45
C GLU A 10 -0.32 -8.36 -5.10
N ARG A 11 0.87 -7.80 -4.84
CA ARG A 11 1.56 -7.92 -3.55
C ARG A 11 0.74 -7.29 -2.41
N VAL A 12 0.15 -6.11 -2.63
CA VAL A 12 -0.74 -5.46 -1.65
C VAL A 12 -1.98 -6.31 -1.39
N GLY A 13 -2.64 -6.79 -2.44
CA GLY A 13 -3.82 -7.65 -2.33
C GLY A 13 -3.54 -8.98 -1.62
N ALA A 14 -2.38 -9.59 -1.87
CA ALA A 14 -1.95 -10.78 -1.15
C ALA A 14 -1.83 -10.52 0.37
N GLU A 15 -1.36 -9.34 0.77
CA GLU A 15 -1.28 -8.97 2.18
C GLU A 15 -2.66 -8.74 2.80
N MET A 16 -3.56 -8.02 2.12
CA MET A 16 -4.95 -7.84 2.57
C MET A 16 -5.66 -9.19 2.76
N LYS A 17 -5.48 -10.14 1.83
CA LYS A 17 -6.04 -11.50 1.95
C LYS A 17 -5.49 -12.24 3.16
N LYS A 18 -4.17 -12.18 3.37
CA LYS A 18 -3.50 -12.78 4.53
C LYS A 18 -4.00 -12.19 5.85
N LEU A 19 -4.30 -10.89 5.86
CA LEU A 19 -4.84 -10.17 7.02
C LEU A 19 -6.34 -10.40 7.22
N GLY A 20 -7.02 -11.18 6.37
CA GLY A 20 -8.42 -11.54 6.55
C GLY A 20 -9.42 -10.45 6.18
N TYR A 21 -9.09 -9.59 5.22
CA TYR A 21 -10.08 -8.68 4.64
C TYR A 21 -11.25 -9.47 4.02
N ASP A 22 -12.47 -8.96 4.16
CA ASP A 22 -13.69 -9.63 3.70
C ASP A 22 -13.81 -9.65 2.17
N GLU A 23 -13.24 -8.64 1.51
CA GLU A 23 -13.12 -8.56 0.05
C GLU A 23 -11.75 -8.02 -0.33
N VAL A 24 -11.15 -8.64 -1.34
CA VAL A 24 -9.95 -8.11 -2.00
C VAL A 24 -10.11 -8.32 -3.49
N ARG A 25 -10.16 -7.23 -4.26
CA ARG A 25 -10.33 -7.28 -5.72
C ARG A 25 -9.39 -6.34 -6.43
N PHE A 26 -9.03 -6.74 -7.64
CA PHE A 26 -8.25 -5.94 -8.57
C PHE A 26 -9.17 -5.60 -9.74
N ASP A 27 -9.33 -4.31 -10.04
CA ASP A 27 -10.22 -3.87 -11.12
C ASP A 27 -9.51 -3.72 -12.47
N LYS A 28 -10.29 -3.50 -13.53
CA LYS A 28 -9.78 -3.35 -14.90
C LYS A 28 -8.93 -2.09 -15.13
N MET A 29 -8.96 -1.13 -14.20
CA MET A 29 -8.25 0.15 -14.30
C MET A 29 -6.91 0.14 -13.58
N GLY A 30 -6.57 -0.94 -12.87
CA GLY A 30 -5.30 -1.02 -12.14
C GLY A 30 -5.43 -0.92 -10.62
N ASN A 31 -6.66 -0.75 -10.09
CA ASN A 31 -6.84 -0.47 -8.67
C ASN A 31 -6.99 -1.76 -7.87
N ILE A 32 -6.29 -1.81 -6.73
CA ILE A 32 -6.51 -2.81 -5.69
C ILE A 32 -7.45 -2.23 -4.62
N LEU A 33 -8.52 -2.95 -4.32
CA LEU A 33 -9.47 -2.58 -3.27
C LEU A 33 -9.54 -3.71 -2.24
N GLY A 34 -9.37 -3.35 -0.97
CA GLY A 34 -9.67 -4.18 0.18
C GLY A 34 -10.88 -3.61 0.93
N ARG A 35 -11.71 -4.48 1.50
CA ARG A 35 -12.81 -4.09 2.40
C ARG A 35 -12.87 -4.95 3.65
N ILE A 36 -13.20 -4.34 4.79
CA ILE A 36 -13.55 -4.95 6.07
C ILE A 36 -14.94 -4.42 6.49
N GLY A 37 -15.81 -5.34 6.90
CA GLY A 37 -17.15 -5.04 7.37
C GLY A 37 -18.11 -4.61 6.26
N SER A 38 -19.36 -4.39 6.67
CA SER A 38 -20.46 -3.96 5.81
C SER A 38 -21.43 -3.04 6.58
N GLY A 39 -20.88 -2.22 7.47
CA GLY A 39 -21.64 -1.29 8.30
C GLY A 39 -22.07 -0.01 7.55
N SER A 40 -22.90 0.81 8.20
CA SER A 40 -23.51 2.00 7.59
C SER A 40 -22.58 3.21 7.51
N LYS A 41 -21.48 3.23 8.29
CA LYS A 41 -20.46 4.26 8.22
C LYS A 41 -19.31 3.81 7.33
N VAL A 42 -18.76 4.71 6.53
CA VAL A 42 -17.67 4.39 5.60
C VAL A 42 -16.40 5.12 6.03
N LEU A 43 -15.30 4.38 6.12
CA LEU A 43 -13.94 4.90 6.25
C LEU A 43 -13.16 4.42 5.02
N VAL A 44 -12.31 5.27 4.45
CA VAL A 44 -11.45 4.88 3.33
C VAL A 44 -10.05 5.40 3.60
N TYR A 45 -9.06 4.52 3.51
CA TYR A 45 -7.69 4.92 3.21
C TYR A 45 -7.47 4.82 1.71
N ASP A 46 -7.04 5.92 1.13
CA ASP A 46 -6.69 6.01 -0.29
C ASP A 46 -5.18 6.14 -0.43
N SER A 47 -4.61 5.46 -1.41
CA SER A 47 -3.17 5.43 -1.66
C SER A 47 -2.89 5.07 -3.12
N HIS A 48 -1.86 5.66 -3.70
CA HIS A 48 -1.30 5.33 -5.00
C HIS A 48 -0.02 4.50 -4.85
N ILE A 49 0.16 3.52 -5.74
CA ILE A 49 1.27 2.56 -5.68
C ILE A 49 2.30 2.75 -6.81
N ASP A 50 1.98 3.63 -7.76
CA ASP A 50 2.91 4.11 -8.76
C ASP A 50 3.88 5.13 -8.17
N THR A 51 4.91 5.43 -8.93
CA THR A 51 5.91 6.43 -8.55
C THR A 51 6.37 7.18 -9.79
N VAL A 52 6.86 8.40 -9.62
CA VAL A 52 7.56 9.13 -10.69
C VAL A 52 8.86 8.41 -11.12
N GLY A 53 9.34 8.73 -12.33
CA GLY A 53 10.62 8.23 -12.84
C GLY A 53 11.81 8.63 -11.94
N ILE A 54 12.91 7.88 -12.01
CA ILE A 54 14.10 8.14 -11.16
C ILE A 54 14.98 9.30 -11.65
N GLY A 55 14.71 9.85 -12.83
CA GLY A 55 15.60 10.84 -13.45
C GLY A 55 16.90 10.21 -13.91
N ASP A 56 18.02 10.94 -13.79
CA ASP A 56 19.36 10.44 -14.09
C ASP A 56 19.85 9.49 -12.98
N PRO A 57 20.10 8.20 -13.28
CA PRO A 57 20.63 7.25 -12.31
C PRO A 57 21.95 7.69 -11.65
N ALA A 58 22.80 8.44 -12.36
CA ALA A 58 24.07 8.91 -11.81
C ALA A 58 23.91 10.01 -10.74
N SER A 59 22.72 10.62 -10.65
CA SER A 59 22.38 11.58 -9.59
C SER A 59 22.01 10.93 -8.26
N TRP A 60 21.89 9.60 -8.22
CA TRP A 60 21.64 8.85 -7.00
C TRP A 60 22.94 8.29 -6.44
N GLU A 61 23.12 8.38 -5.12
CA GLU A 61 24.27 7.77 -4.42
C GLU A 61 24.09 6.27 -4.16
N TRP A 62 22.91 5.71 -4.46
CA TRP A 62 22.53 4.30 -4.29
C TRP A 62 21.51 3.90 -5.35
N ASP A 63 21.26 2.60 -5.52
CA ASP A 63 20.18 2.13 -6.40
C ASP A 63 18.81 2.48 -5.78
N PRO A 64 17.99 3.35 -6.40
CA PRO A 64 16.73 3.81 -5.85
C PRO A 64 15.66 2.71 -5.73
N PHE A 65 15.81 1.59 -6.43
CA PHE A 65 14.85 0.46 -6.39
C PHE A 65 15.24 -0.61 -5.37
N GLN A 66 16.54 -0.77 -5.08
CA GLN A 66 17.00 -1.59 -3.95
C GLN A 66 16.83 -0.83 -2.62
N GLY A 67 17.05 0.48 -2.65
CA GLY A 67 17.01 1.36 -1.49
C GLY A 67 18.22 1.19 -0.56
N LYS A 68 18.28 2.05 0.46
CA LYS A 68 19.30 2.05 1.51
C LYS A 68 18.65 2.46 2.84
N ILE A 69 19.09 1.87 3.95
CA ILE A 69 18.76 2.36 5.29
C ILE A 69 20.02 2.97 5.88
N GLU A 70 19.93 4.22 6.34
CA GLU A 70 21.04 4.90 7.01
C GLU A 70 20.50 5.84 8.09
N ASN A 71 21.08 5.78 9.29
CA ASN A 71 20.66 6.57 10.45
C ASN A 71 19.15 6.47 10.75
N GLY A 72 18.57 5.28 10.53
CA GLY A 72 17.14 5.02 10.75
C GLY A 72 16.22 5.53 9.66
N ILE A 73 16.75 6.07 8.55
CA ILE A 73 15.98 6.59 7.43
C ILE A 73 16.05 5.61 6.26
N LEU A 74 14.90 5.27 5.68
CA LEU A 74 14.79 4.50 4.44
C LEU A 74 14.84 5.44 3.23
N PHE A 75 15.89 5.31 2.43
CA PHE A 75 16.06 6.02 1.17
C PHE A 75 15.74 5.09 0.00
N ALA A 76 14.61 5.30 -0.67
CA ALA A 76 14.24 4.58 -1.89
C ALA A 76 13.21 5.38 -2.70
N ARG A 77 13.09 5.09 -3.99
CA ARG A 77 11.98 5.63 -4.80
C ARG A 77 10.65 5.09 -4.26
N GLY A 78 9.77 6.00 -3.88
CA GLY A 78 8.48 5.67 -3.28
C GLY A 78 8.51 5.45 -1.77
N ALA A 79 9.68 5.51 -1.11
CA ALA A 79 9.77 5.36 0.35
C ALA A 79 8.90 6.37 1.11
N CYS A 80 8.84 7.61 0.62
CA CYS A 80 7.94 8.63 1.15
C CYS A 80 6.63 8.71 0.36
N ASP A 81 6.71 8.80 -0.97
CA ASP A 81 5.58 9.10 -1.87
C ASP A 81 5.25 7.95 -2.83
N GLU A 82 4.28 7.09 -2.53
CA GLU A 82 3.63 6.99 -1.20
C GLU A 82 3.65 5.59 -0.59
N LYS A 83 4.55 4.72 -1.07
CA LYS A 83 4.66 3.34 -0.58
C LYS A 83 5.05 3.23 0.90
N GLY A 84 5.49 4.32 1.53
CA GLY A 84 5.72 4.37 2.98
C GLY A 84 4.43 4.33 3.80
N SER A 85 3.33 4.91 3.29
CA SER A 85 2.05 5.00 4.00
C SER A 85 1.17 3.76 3.79
N THR A 86 1.18 3.19 2.57
CA THR A 86 0.29 2.10 2.16
C THR A 86 0.31 0.89 3.10
N PRO A 87 1.47 0.36 3.56
CA PRO A 87 1.49 -0.77 4.48
C PRO A 87 0.85 -0.42 5.83
N GLY A 88 1.10 0.78 6.35
CA GLY A 88 0.51 1.24 7.61
C GLY A 88 -1.02 1.33 7.52
N MET A 89 -1.56 1.80 6.40
CA MET A 89 -3.00 1.84 6.15
C MET A 89 -3.64 0.43 6.14
N VAL A 90 -3.01 -0.52 5.43
CA VAL A 90 -3.50 -1.90 5.32
C VAL A 90 -3.45 -2.63 6.67
N TYR A 91 -2.32 -2.58 7.36
CA TYR A 91 -2.18 -3.24 8.65
C TYR A 91 -3.01 -2.54 9.74
N GLY A 92 -3.09 -1.21 9.70
CA GLY A 92 -3.86 -0.42 10.65
C GLY A 92 -5.34 -0.78 10.67
N LEU A 93 -5.97 -0.95 9.50
CA LEU A 93 -7.37 -1.37 9.42
C LEU A 93 -7.58 -2.82 9.92
N ALA A 94 -6.67 -3.74 9.59
CA ALA A 94 -6.73 -5.10 10.10
C ALA A 94 -6.62 -5.14 11.64
N ILE A 95 -5.69 -4.38 12.21
CA ILE A 95 -5.54 -4.25 13.68
C ILE A 95 -6.79 -3.60 14.30
N ALA A 96 -7.33 -2.55 13.67
CA ALA A 96 -8.54 -1.89 14.16
C ALA A 96 -9.75 -2.85 14.18
N ARG A 97 -9.90 -3.70 13.15
CA ARG A 97 -10.88 -4.80 13.14
C ARG A 97 -10.65 -5.76 14.30
N ASP A 98 -9.42 -6.23 14.48
CA ASP A 98 -9.10 -7.25 15.49
C ASP A 98 -9.30 -6.73 16.93
N LEU A 99 -9.23 -5.41 17.12
CA LEU A 99 -9.54 -4.73 18.38
C LEU A 99 -11.04 -4.37 18.53
N GLY A 100 -11.90 -4.69 17.55
CA GLY A 100 -13.33 -4.37 17.57
C GLY A 100 -13.65 -2.89 17.32
N LEU A 101 -12.70 -2.11 16.83
CA LEU A 101 -12.87 -0.66 16.62
C LEU A 101 -13.67 -0.33 15.35
N LEU A 102 -13.90 -1.32 14.49
CA LEU A 102 -14.62 -1.18 13.22
C LEU A 102 -16.08 -1.68 13.27
N ASP A 103 -16.63 -1.90 14.46
CA ASP A 103 -18.04 -2.27 14.62
C ASP A 103 -18.98 -1.21 14.03
N GLY A 104 -19.83 -1.63 13.07
CA GLY A 104 -20.74 -0.73 12.35
C GLY A 104 -20.10 0.08 11.23
N TRP A 105 -18.84 -0.20 10.88
CA TRP A 105 -18.14 0.41 9.75
C TRP A 105 -18.05 -0.53 8.53
N THR A 106 -17.95 0.08 7.36
CA THR A 106 -17.34 -0.47 6.16
C THR A 106 -16.03 0.29 5.98
N ALA A 107 -14.91 -0.40 6.09
CA ALA A 107 -13.57 0.18 6.00
C ALA A 107 -12.73 -0.48 4.89
#